data_AF-A0A385ELN7-F1
#
_entry.id   AF-A0A385ELN7-F1
#
_cell.length_a   1.000
_cell.length_b   1.000
_cell.length_c   1.000
_cell.angle_alpha   90.00
_cell.angle_beta   90.00
_cell.angle_gamma   90.00
#
_symmetry.space_group_name_H-M   'P 1'
#
loop_
_entity.id
_entity.type
_entity.pdbx_description
1 polymer ?
#
loop_
_entity_poly.entity_id
_entity_poly.type
_entity_poly.pdbx_seq_one_letter_code
_entity_poly.pdbx_strand_id
1 'polypeptide(L)'
;MNREKTHFQGVKESLRFLNFESGFHKIGFICLLCIVFLASVGAFSGGYLSEVTRKNTLKTTGLQYERFGRLQTEFKFKISAQKYDSVNKTLRIGGDFNKFYEMENIWPQPDSMYSKGNDLYLVYNDSEAMQNFTIWLRVTPVKPGSVKSFLQLNGEPEIRFRQFIYP
;
A
#
# COMPACT_ATOMS: atom_id res chain seq x y z
N MET A 1 -39.61 -66.32 16.82
CA MET A 1 -38.78 -66.25 15.61
C MET A 1 -37.91 -65.00 15.74
N ASN A 2 -36.64 -65.19 16.13
CA ASN A 2 -35.73 -64.14 16.58
C ASN A 2 -34.99 -63.54 15.37
N ARG A 3 -35.06 -62.22 15.16
CA ARG A 3 -34.23 -61.55 14.13
C ARG A 3 -32.92 -61.14 14.78
N GLU A 4 -31.88 -61.92 14.54
CA GLU A 4 -30.50 -61.51 14.86
C GLU A 4 -30.13 -60.29 14.02
N LYS A 5 -29.74 -59.21 14.67
CA LYS A 5 -29.09 -58.06 14.03
C LYS A 5 -27.59 -58.31 14.09
N THR A 6 -27.02 -58.69 12.95
CA THR A 6 -25.58 -58.79 12.73
C THR A 6 -24.92 -57.42 12.92
N HIS A 7 -24.18 -57.29 14.02
CA HIS A 7 -23.39 -56.11 14.35
C HIS A 7 -22.09 -56.13 13.56
N PHE A 8 -22.04 -55.41 12.43
CA PHE A 8 -20.77 -55.13 11.76
C PHE A 8 -19.86 -54.33 12.71
N GLN A 9 -18.63 -54.79 12.91
CA GLN A 9 -17.57 -54.04 13.58
C GLN A 9 -17.20 -52.81 12.73
N GLY A 10 -18.00 -51.77 12.82
CA GLY A 10 -17.66 -50.44 12.32
C GLY A 10 -16.86 -49.71 13.39
N VAL A 11 -15.72 -49.15 13.00
CA VAL A 11 -14.87 -48.25 13.79
C VAL A 11 -15.74 -47.30 14.62
N LYS A 12 -15.40 -47.12 15.90
CA LYS A 12 -16.08 -46.16 16.80
C LYS A 12 -15.81 -44.72 16.32
N GLU A 13 -16.48 -44.31 15.25
CA GLU A 13 -16.50 -42.91 14.82
C GLU A 13 -17.30 -42.11 15.84
N SER A 14 -16.60 -41.26 16.59
CA SER A 14 -17.25 -40.29 17.44
C SER A 14 -17.95 -39.25 16.55
N LEU A 15 -19.28 -39.32 16.49
CA LEU A 15 -20.16 -38.38 15.76
C LEU A 15 -19.85 -36.90 16.07
N ARG A 16 -19.29 -36.60 17.26
CA ARG A 16 -18.84 -35.27 17.65
C ARG A 16 -17.65 -34.76 16.83
N PHE A 17 -16.68 -35.62 16.52
CA PHE A 17 -15.52 -35.25 15.71
C PHE A 17 -15.92 -35.04 14.23
N LEU A 18 -16.81 -35.88 13.69
CA LEU A 18 -17.34 -35.72 12.33
C LEU A 18 -18.12 -34.41 12.15
N ASN A 19 -18.94 -34.02 13.15
CA ASN A 19 -19.67 -32.75 13.12
C ASN A 19 -18.74 -31.54 13.28
N PHE A 20 -17.69 -31.67 14.10
CA PHE A 20 -16.68 -30.61 14.28
C PHE A 20 -15.88 -30.38 13.00
N GLU A 21 -15.40 -31.45 12.36
CA GLU A 21 -14.70 -31.41 11.09
C GLU A 21 -15.57 -30.81 9.99
N SER A 22 -16.83 -31.25 9.89
CA SER A 22 -17.80 -30.69 8.93
C SER A 22 -18.08 -29.21 9.16
N GLY A 23 -18.11 -28.76 10.42
CA GLY A 23 -18.25 -27.34 10.75
C GLY A 23 -17.02 -26.54 10.34
N PHE A 24 -15.82 -27.05 10.61
CA PHE A 24 -14.56 -26.40 10.25
C PHE A 24 -14.38 -26.31 8.72
N HIS A 25 -14.75 -27.35 7.97
CA HIS A 25 -14.77 -27.32 6.51
C HIS A 25 -15.74 -26.27 5.95
N LYS A 26 -16.95 -26.14 6.50
CA LYS A 26 -17.91 -25.12 6.05
C LYS A 26 -17.43 -23.71 6.33
N ILE A 27 -16.92 -23.45 7.53
CA ILE A 27 -16.40 -22.13 7.92
C ILE A 27 -15.17 -21.80 7.07
N GLY A 28 -14.22 -22.73 6.94
CA GLY A 28 -13.04 -22.57 6.11
C GLY A 28 -13.39 -22.29 4.64
N PHE A 29 -14.38 -22.99 4.09
CA PHE A 29 -14.86 -22.78 2.72
C PHE A 29 -15.49 -21.40 2.52
N ILE A 30 -16.32 -20.94 3.46
CA ILE A 30 -16.90 -19.59 3.42
C ILE A 30 -15.79 -18.55 3.51
N CYS A 31 -14.84 -18.70 4.45
CA CYS A 31 -13.69 -17.80 4.56
C CYS A 31 -12.86 -17.76 3.28
N LEU A 32 -12.58 -18.90 2.66
CA LEU A 32 -11.87 -18.98 1.38
C LEU A 32 -12.63 -18.24 0.28
N LEU A 33 -13.94 -18.48 0.15
CA LEU A 33 -14.79 -17.76 -0.81
C LEU A 33 -14.75 -16.24 -0.59
N CYS A 34 -14.79 -15.78 0.66
CA CYS A 34 -14.65 -14.36 0.98
C CYS A 34 -13.30 -13.79 0.52
N ILE A 35 -12.19 -14.50 0.77
CA ILE A 35 -10.85 -14.07 0.36
C ILE A 35 -10.76 -14.02 -1.17
N VAL A 36 -11.26 -15.03 -1.88
CA VAL A 36 -11.29 -15.05 -3.35
C VAL A 36 -12.12 -13.90 -3.89
N PHE A 37 -13.29 -13.62 -3.30
CA PHE A 37 -14.12 -12.48 -3.70
C PHE A 37 -13.41 -11.14 -3.46
N LEU A 38 -12.78 -10.95 -2.30
CA LEU A 38 -11.96 -9.77 -1.98
C LEU A 38 -10.81 -9.59 -2.98
N ALA A 39 -10.15 -10.68 -3.36
CA ALA A 39 -9.08 -10.64 -4.37
C ALA A 39 -9.62 -10.25 -5.75
N SER A 40 -10.76 -10.79 -6.17
CA SER A 40 -11.40 -10.44 -7.45
C SER A 40 -11.83 -8.98 -7.52
N VAL A 41 -12.24 -8.37 -6.41
CA VAL A 41 -12.61 -6.94 -6.34
C VAL A 41 -11.37 -6.03 -6.13
N GLY A 42 -10.16 -6.59 -6.04
CA GLY A 42 -8.93 -5.82 -5.91
C GLY A 42 -8.73 -5.20 -4.52
N ALA A 43 -9.15 -5.92 -3.46
CA ALA A 43 -8.87 -5.52 -2.08
C ALA A 43 -7.40 -5.69 -1.69
N PHE A 44 -6.66 -6.52 -2.43
CA PHE A 44 -5.21 -6.71 -2.29
C PHE A 44 -4.46 -5.88 -3.36
N SER A 45 -3.20 -5.52 -3.08
CA SER A 45 -2.30 -4.60 -3.84
C SER A 45 -2.56 -4.54 -5.36
N GLY A 46 -2.50 -3.34 -5.95
CA GLY A 46 -2.74 -3.11 -7.39
C GLY A 46 -4.22 -2.97 -7.80
N GLY A 47 -5.18 -3.02 -6.86
CA GLY A 47 -6.61 -2.79 -7.11
C GLY A 47 -7.11 -1.42 -6.65
N TYR A 48 -8.26 -0.97 -7.18
CA TYR A 48 -8.89 0.33 -6.92
C TYR A 48 -9.12 0.64 -5.42
N LEU A 49 -9.32 -0.40 -4.60
CA LEU A 49 -9.55 -0.24 -3.16
C LEU A 49 -8.27 0.02 -2.35
N SER A 50 -7.10 -0.26 -2.94
CA SER A 50 -5.81 -0.07 -2.28
C SER A 50 -5.23 1.34 -2.50
N GLU A 51 -5.71 2.07 -3.51
CA GLU A 51 -5.24 3.42 -3.81
C GLU A 51 -5.79 4.44 -2.80
N VAL A 52 -4.90 5.26 -2.26
CA VAL A 52 -5.20 6.31 -1.28
C VAL A 52 -4.75 7.64 -1.84
N THR A 53 -5.68 8.60 -1.89
CA THR A 53 -5.36 10.01 -2.14
C THR A 53 -5.38 10.79 -0.83
N ARG A 54 -4.29 11.49 -0.52
CA ARG A 54 -4.17 12.45 0.58
C ARG A 54 -3.89 13.83 0.03
N LYS A 55 -4.34 14.87 0.72
CA LYS A 55 -4.01 16.27 0.43
C LYS A 55 -3.50 16.94 1.70
N ASN A 56 -2.68 17.97 1.53
CA ASN A 56 -2.31 18.83 2.66
C ASN A 56 -3.52 19.66 3.13
N THR A 57 -3.40 20.31 4.29
CA THR A 57 -4.48 21.12 4.87
C THR A 57 -4.87 22.31 3.98
N LEU A 58 -3.92 22.85 3.22
CA LEU A 58 -4.14 23.93 2.25
C LEU A 58 -4.78 23.46 0.94
N LYS A 59 -4.90 22.14 0.72
CA LYS A 59 -5.36 21.49 -0.52
C LYS A 59 -4.57 21.89 -1.78
N THR A 60 -3.37 22.44 -1.61
CA THR A 60 -2.43 22.82 -2.68
C THR A 60 -1.59 21.63 -3.13
N THR A 61 -1.24 20.72 -2.22
CA THR A 61 -0.44 19.53 -2.52
C THR A 61 -1.24 18.26 -2.25
N GLY A 62 -1.11 17.27 -3.11
CA GLY A 62 -1.76 15.97 -3.06
C GLY A 62 -0.79 14.82 -3.32
N LEU A 63 -1.06 13.68 -2.69
CA LEU A 63 -0.31 12.44 -2.80
C LEU A 63 -1.28 11.30 -3.11
N GLN A 64 -1.06 10.58 -4.20
CA GLN A 64 -1.74 9.32 -4.51
C GLN A 64 -0.72 8.18 -4.38
N TYR A 65 -1.09 7.12 -3.68
CA TYR A 65 -0.22 5.98 -3.40
C TYR A 65 -1.04 4.73 -3.06
N GLU A 66 -0.47 3.54 -3.22
CA GLU A 66 -1.09 2.31 -2.74
C GLU A 66 -0.87 2.13 -1.24
N ARG A 67 -1.90 1.77 -0.47
CA ARG A 67 -1.79 1.53 0.99
C ARG A 67 -0.96 0.29 1.33
N PHE A 68 -0.92 -0.67 0.42
CA PHE A 68 -0.25 -1.94 0.57
C PHE A 68 0.75 -2.09 -0.57
N GLY A 69 1.95 -2.56 -0.25
CA GLY A 69 2.96 -2.96 -1.24
C GLY A 69 3.50 -4.34 -0.91
N ARG A 70 4.35 -4.87 -1.77
CA ARG A 70 5.08 -6.12 -1.54
C ARG A 70 6.57 -5.88 -1.71
N LEU A 71 7.38 -6.58 -0.93
CA LEU A 71 8.83 -6.57 -1.03
C LEU A 71 9.25 -6.80 -2.49
N GLN A 72 10.25 -6.05 -2.96
CA GLN A 72 10.79 -6.17 -4.33
C GLN A 72 9.76 -5.98 -5.46
N THR A 73 8.60 -5.39 -5.17
CA THR A 73 7.59 -5.08 -6.18
C THR A 73 7.50 -3.57 -6.34
N GLU A 74 7.76 -3.10 -7.56
CA GLU A 74 7.67 -1.68 -7.92
C GLU A 74 6.26 -1.14 -7.65
N PHE A 75 6.19 0.09 -7.15
CA PHE A 75 4.96 0.87 -7.19
C PHE A 75 5.24 2.37 -7.31
N LYS A 76 4.15 3.12 -7.53
CA LYS A 76 4.19 4.47 -8.04
C LYS A 76 3.51 5.43 -7.08
N PHE A 77 4.22 6.48 -6.69
CA PHE A 77 3.64 7.66 -6.05
C PHE A 77 3.31 8.71 -7.10
N LYS A 78 2.15 9.34 -6.97
CA LYS A 78 1.78 10.54 -7.71
C LYS A 78 1.69 11.71 -6.76
N ILE A 79 2.52 12.71 -6.96
CA ILE A 79 2.53 13.93 -6.17
C ILE A 79 2.03 15.03 -7.07
N SER A 80 0.87 15.60 -6.77
CA SER A 80 0.29 16.68 -7.55
C SER A 80 0.27 17.95 -6.72
N ALA A 81 0.76 19.04 -7.28
CA ALA A 81 0.67 20.36 -6.69
C ALA A 81 -0.17 21.26 -7.59
N GLN A 82 -1.01 22.09 -6.99
CA GLN A 82 -1.93 22.99 -7.66
C GLN A 82 -1.81 24.39 -7.05
N LYS A 83 -2.01 25.41 -7.90
CA LYS A 83 -2.00 26.83 -7.50
C LYS A 83 -0.71 27.22 -6.76
N TYR A 84 0.42 26.67 -7.20
CA TYR A 84 1.69 26.85 -6.52
C TYR A 84 2.57 27.85 -7.26
N ASP A 85 2.55 29.10 -6.81
CA ASP A 85 3.22 30.25 -7.44
C ASP A 85 4.55 30.56 -6.72
N SER A 86 5.53 29.69 -6.94
CA SER A 86 6.89 29.88 -6.45
C SER A 86 7.90 29.52 -7.52
N VAL A 87 8.91 30.36 -7.68
CA VAL A 87 9.99 30.22 -8.66
C VAL A 87 10.84 28.97 -8.38
N ASN A 88 11.01 28.61 -7.11
CA ASN A 88 11.80 27.45 -6.69
C ASN A 88 10.88 26.47 -5.96
N LYS A 89 10.77 25.23 -6.44
CA LYS A 89 9.92 24.18 -5.85
C LYS A 89 10.79 23.07 -5.30
N THR A 90 10.81 22.96 -3.98
CA THR A 90 11.56 21.96 -3.24
C THR A 90 10.59 20.99 -2.59
N LEU A 91 10.57 19.76 -3.08
CA LEU A 91 9.85 18.65 -2.48
C LEU A 91 10.75 17.96 -1.47
N ARG A 92 10.33 17.95 -0.21
CA ARG A 92 10.95 17.19 0.88
C ARG A 92 10.17 15.91 1.13
N ILE A 93 10.85 14.77 1.14
CA ILE A 93 10.30 13.45 1.47
C ILE A 93 11.10 12.91 2.66
N GLY A 94 10.42 12.51 3.73
CA GLY A 94 11.09 12.07 4.95
C GLY A 94 10.32 11.02 5.73
N GLY A 95 10.73 10.80 6.98
CA GLY A 95 10.26 9.69 7.81
C GLY A 95 10.97 8.39 7.42
N ASP A 96 10.26 7.28 7.32
CA ASP A 96 10.90 5.99 7.03
C ASP A 96 11.16 5.75 5.52
N PHE A 97 10.88 6.74 4.67
CA PHE A 97 10.94 6.59 3.21
C PHE A 97 12.27 6.03 2.70
N ASN A 98 13.39 6.72 2.96
CA ASN A 98 14.73 6.32 2.51
C ASN A 98 15.23 5.01 3.14
N LYS A 99 14.60 4.53 4.23
CA LYS A 99 14.98 3.28 4.90
C LYS A 99 14.30 2.05 4.30
N PHE A 100 13.13 2.26 3.69
CA PHE A 100 12.27 1.19 3.19
C PHE A 100 12.22 1.12 1.66
N TYR A 101 12.58 2.20 0.97
CA TYR A 101 12.47 2.28 -0.49
C TYR A 101 13.80 2.63 -1.15
N GLU A 102 14.07 1.94 -2.25
CA GLU A 102 15.03 2.37 -3.25
C GLU A 102 14.30 3.13 -4.35
N MET A 103 14.81 4.31 -4.69
CA MET A 103 14.26 5.14 -5.76
C MET A 103 14.80 4.67 -7.09
N GLU A 104 13.90 4.33 -8.01
CA GLU A 104 14.27 3.86 -9.34
C GLU A 104 14.17 4.95 -10.39
N ASN A 105 13.03 5.65 -10.42
CA ASN A 105 12.78 6.65 -11.42
C ASN A 105 11.89 7.78 -10.88
N ILE A 106 12.18 9.00 -11.33
CA ILE A 106 11.42 10.20 -11.00
C ILE A 106 11.15 11.01 -12.27
N TRP A 107 9.91 11.42 -12.47
CA TRP A 107 9.52 12.26 -13.59
C TRP A 107 8.52 13.34 -13.17
N PRO A 108 8.69 14.61 -13.54
CA PRO A 108 9.85 15.15 -14.25
C PRO A 108 11.13 15.02 -13.41
N GLN A 109 12.27 15.01 -14.09
CA GLN A 109 13.57 14.95 -13.44
C GLN A 109 13.80 16.26 -12.66
N PRO A 110 14.22 16.20 -11.39
CA PRO A 110 14.58 17.40 -10.63
C PRO A 110 15.90 17.98 -11.14
N ASP A 111 16.05 19.30 -11.05
CA ASP A 111 17.31 20.00 -11.37
C ASP A 111 18.40 19.70 -10.34
N SER A 112 17.99 19.43 -9.09
CA SER A 112 18.90 18.99 -8.05
C SER A 112 18.21 18.02 -7.09
N MET A 113 18.96 17.01 -6.66
CA MET A 113 18.52 16.04 -5.66
C MET A 113 19.63 15.86 -4.63
N TYR A 114 19.28 16.00 -3.35
CA TYR A 114 20.22 15.81 -2.25
C TYR A 114 19.52 15.28 -1.00
N SER A 115 20.28 14.62 -0.13
CA SER A 115 19.79 14.18 1.17
C SER A 115 20.32 15.09 2.27
N LYS A 116 19.48 15.42 3.25
CA LYS A 116 19.89 16.16 4.45
C LYS A 116 19.29 15.47 5.68
N GLY A 117 20.15 14.93 6.53
CA GLY A 117 19.72 14.04 7.60
C GLY A 117 19.09 12.77 7.02
N ASN A 118 17.84 12.49 7.39
CA ASN A 118 17.10 11.33 6.89
C ASN A 118 16.07 11.71 5.81
N ASP A 119 16.05 12.98 5.39
CA ASP A 119 15.10 13.50 4.42
C ASP A 119 15.76 13.68 3.05
N LEU A 120 15.00 13.37 2.01
CA LEU A 120 15.34 13.60 0.62
C LEU A 120 14.74 14.91 0.13
N TYR A 121 15.52 15.69 -0.60
CA TYR A 121 15.12 16.96 -1.19
C TYR A 121 15.24 16.87 -2.71
N LEU A 122 14.17 17.25 -3.40
CA LEU A 122 14.07 17.28 -4.86
C LEU A 122 13.72 18.72 -5.27
N VAL A 123 14.61 19.36 -6.00
CA VAL A 123 14.51 20.77 -6.38
C VAL A 123 14.14 20.88 -7.85
N TYR A 124 13.13 21.68 -8.13
CA TYR A 124 12.62 22.02 -9.45
C TYR A 124 12.65 23.55 -9.59
N ASN A 125 13.55 24.07 -10.41
CA ASN A 125 13.72 25.47 -10.74
C ASN A 125 13.03 25.76 -12.07
N ASP A 126 12.33 26.89 -12.14
CA ASP A 126 11.91 27.53 -13.39
C ASP A 126 11.28 26.62 -14.45
N SER A 127 10.20 25.95 -14.07
CA SER A 127 9.30 25.35 -15.05
C SER A 127 8.18 26.35 -15.33
N GLU A 128 8.27 27.08 -16.44
CA GLU A 128 7.26 28.03 -16.92
C GLU A 128 5.84 27.40 -17.09
N ALA A 129 5.70 26.08 -16.97
CA ALA A 129 4.46 25.31 -17.16
C ALA A 129 3.70 24.94 -15.86
N MET A 130 4.07 25.48 -14.70
CA MET A 130 4.04 24.64 -13.49
C MET A 130 3.20 25.21 -12.32
N GLN A 131 2.22 26.10 -12.59
CA GLN A 131 1.18 26.45 -11.57
C GLN A 131 0.48 25.18 -11.05
N ASN A 132 0.30 24.20 -11.93
CA ASN A 132 -0.14 22.86 -11.61
C ASN A 132 0.90 21.88 -12.13
N PHE A 133 1.43 21.01 -11.28
CA PHE A 133 2.44 20.06 -11.68
C PHE A 133 2.28 18.73 -11.00
N THR A 134 2.81 17.68 -11.65
CA THR A 134 2.74 16.32 -11.12
C THR A 134 4.09 15.66 -11.21
N ILE A 135 4.57 15.17 -10.07
CA ILE A 135 5.74 14.31 -9.96
C ILE A 135 5.25 12.88 -9.83
N TRP A 136 5.80 12.00 -10.66
CA TRP A 136 5.66 10.57 -10.56
C TRP A 136 6.96 9.99 -10.06
N LEU A 137 6.87 9.21 -8.99
CA LEU A 137 8.02 8.60 -8.36
C LEU A 137 7.79 7.09 -8.30
N ARG A 138 8.68 6.33 -8.95
CA ARG A 138 8.72 4.87 -8.84
C ARG A 138 9.76 4.46 -7.83
N VAL A 139 9.35 3.55 -6.95
CA VAL A 139 10.23 2.99 -5.95
C VAL A 139 9.99 1.50 -5.80
N THR A 140 11.01 0.83 -5.25
CA THR A 140 10.94 -0.58 -4.87
C THR A 140 11.21 -0.73 -3.38
N PRO A 141 10.35 -1.43 -2.63
CA PRO A 141 10.60 -1.71 -1.22
C PRO A 141 11.74 -2.70 -1.04
N VAL A 142 12.61 -2.40 -0.08
CA VAL A 142 13.75 -3.26 0.30
C VAL A 142 13.57 -3.92 1.66
N LYS A 143 12.53 -3.57 2.42
CA LYS A 143 12.20 -4.16 3.73
C LYS A 143 10.69 -4.35 3.91
N PRO A 144 10.25 -5.46 4.52
CA PRO A 144 8.86 -5.64 4.91
C PRO A 144 8.51 -4.83 6.16
N GLY A 145 7.23 -4.49 6.34
CA GLY A 145 6.71 -3.86 7.55
C GLY A 145 5.91 -2.58 7.31
N SER A 146 5.63 -1.87 8.40
CA SER A 146 4.83 -0.65 8.40
C SER A 146 5.69 0.59 8.20
N VAL A 147 5.54 1.27 7.07
CA VAL A 147 6.29 2.48 6.72
C VAL A 147 5.48 3.73 7.08
N LYS A 148 6.09 4.66 7.81
CA LYS A 148 5.50 5.97 8.12
C LYS A 148 6.37 7.06 7.54
N SER A 149 5.84 7.77 6.55
CA SER A 149 6.57 8.78 5.81
C SER A 149 5.78 10.07 5.73
N PHE A 150 6.45 11.15 5.34
CA PHE A 150 5.79 12.41 5.07
C PHE A 150 6.35 13.02 3.79
N LEU A 151 5.55 13.92 3.23
CA LEU A 151 5.90 14.72 2.08
C LEU A 151 5.55 16.18 2.34
N GLN A 152 6.41 17.08 1.89
CA GLN A 152 6.24 18.52 2.08
C GLN A 152 6.76 19.28 0.87
N LEU A 153 5.97 20.20 0.34
CA LEU A 153 6.40 21.12 -0.71
C LEU A 153 6.74 22.47 -0.08
N ASN A 154 7.97 22.97 -0.22
CA ASN A 154 8.38 24.34 0.15
C ASN A 154 7.98 24.81 1.57
N GLY A 155 7.94 23.90 2.54
CA GLY A 155 7.56 24.24 3.92
C GLY A 155 6.05 24.35 4.16
N GLU A 156 5.20 24.03 3.19
CA GLU A 156 3.75 23.88 3.38
C GLU A 156 3.41 22.80 4.45
N PRO A 157 2.15 22.70 4.90
CA PRO A 157 1.76 21.61 5.79
C PRO A 157 2.07 20.22 5.21
N GLU A 158 2.67 19.36 6.03
CA GLU A 158 3.09 18.02 5.64
C GLU A 158 1.90 17.11 5.31
N ILE A 159 2.05 16.29 4.27
CA ILE A 159 1.20 15.14 4.01
C ILE A 159 1.85 13.93 4.65
N ARG A 160 1.30 13.47 5.78
CA ARG A 160 1.74 12.24 6.44
C ARG A 160 0.98 11.06 5.88
N PHE A 161 1.72 9.99 5.57
CA PHE A 161 1.16 8.78 4.99
C PHE A 161 1.79 7.53 5.60
N ARG A 162 1.02 6.45 5.55
CA ARG A 162 1.42 5.14 6.06
C ARG A 162 1.15 4.10 5.00
N GLN A 163 2.12 3.22 4.79
CA GLN A 163 2.02 2.05 3.92
C GLN A 163 2.40 0.79 4.70
N PHE A 164 1.90 -0.36 4.28
CA PHE A 164 2.34 -1.66 4.79
C PHE A 164 2.92 -2.50 3.65
N ILE A 165 4.16 -2.96 3.82
CA ILE A 165 4.89 -3.78 2.86
C ILE A 165 4.84 -5.23 3.32
N TYR A 166 4.17 -6.07 2.54
CA TYR A 166 4.18 -7.52 2.70
C TYR A 166 5.56 -8.10 2.32
N PRO A 167 6.03 -9.15 3.01
CA PRO A 167 7.23 -9.87 2.61
C PRO A 167 7.08 -10.54 1.24
#